data_AF-A0A5E4HTI8-F1
#
_entry.id   AF-A0A5E4HTI8-F1
#
_cell.length_a   1.000
_cell.length_b   1.000
_cell.length_c   1.000
_cell.angle_alpha   90.00
_cell.angle_beta   90.00
_cell.angle_gamma   90.00
#
_symmetry.space_group_name_H-M   'P 1'
#
loop_
_entity.id
_entity.type
_entity.pdbx_description
1 polymer ?
#
loop_
_entity_poly.entity_id
_entity_poly.type
_entity_poly.pdbx_seq_one_letter_code
_entity_poly.pdbx_strand_id
1 'polypeptide(L)'
;MSNGRSIGRNISVIFFGDIITTLLGFFYFAYAARYFGAKDFGILSFALAITSLLSILIDFGTNLLIIREVARDKSKIAKIIGNSFFIKIAFGLLAFGILSVYLKILRYNENIVIIAYIILSSIFIGSIKGVFDSLFQALEKPVYLSIGKIANILLLLSGLYITIVNELSIIQFSFIYLFINLILLIYFVFSIRKYINISFDIDLNYLKYMLKESWPFAITYAFVSIYVWTDSIMLSIFKGETEVGYYNVAYRLVLALLIIPVGFNIAVYPVLSRNYLVKNLRNLMNSIVNKYFMFMLLLAFPIAVGTTLLANRIISSIFGAEYFPSVIILQILIWSMFFTFMNAPFVKLFESINMQVLVMKITGISALINVILNYFLIPKYSMIGASIATLITEAIVSIAVMYMGLRFGYFNADKILRLKIIKIIAGCLTMGLILVYLDSLNLIALIMLCMFIYIVLLYFLNFFEKDDILLFKSIFKKEDNNVTG
;
A
#
# COMPACT_ATOMS: atom_id res chain seq x y z
N MET A 1 14.84 13.76 -27.30
CA MET A 1 13.40 14.04 -27.23
C MET A 1 12.65 12.72 -27.27
N SER A 2 12.04 12.30 -26.16
CA SER A 2 11.30 11.04 -26.06
C SER A 2 9.94 11.20 -26.75
N ASN A 3 9.73 10.52 -27.88
CA ASN A 3 8.45 10.48 -28.59
C ASN A 3 7.30 10.13 -27.62
N GLY A 4 6.21 10.91 -27.59
CA GLY A 4 5.07 10.67 -26.68
C GLY A 4 4.49 9.24 -26.73
N ARG A 5 4.68 8.52 -27.85
CA ARG A 5 4.35 7.09 -27.99
C ARG A 5 5.17 6.16 -27.08
N SER A 6 6.43 6.47 -26.75
CA SER A 6 7.24 5.66 -25.83
C SER A 6 6.81 5.87 -24.38
N ILE A 7 6.39 7.09 -24.02
CA ILE A 7 5.95 7.45 -22.66
C ILE A 7 4.64 6.72 -22.33
N GLY A 8 3.64 6.78 -23.23
CA GLY A 8 2.38 6.07 -23.05
C GLY A 8 2.56 4.56 -22.93
N ARG A 9 3.40 3.95 -23.79
CA ARG A 9 3.71 2.52 -23.72
C ARG A 9 4.39 2.14 -22.40
N ASN A 10 5.33 2.96 -21.93
CA ASN A 10 6.04 2.71 -20.67
C ASN A 10 5.10 2.81 -19.47
N ILE A 11 4.19 3.78 -19.44
CA ILE A 11 3.19 3.91 -18.37
C ILE A 11 2.27 2.71 -18.34
N SER A 12 1.75 2.27 -19.50
CA SER A 12 0.86 1.10 -19.57
C SER A 12 1.57 -0.17 -19.10
N VAL A 13 2.82 -0.40 -19.52
CA VAL A 13 3.60 -1.58 -19.10
C VAL A 13 3.83 -1.60 -17.59
N ILE A 14 4.18 -0.45 -16.99
CA ILE A 14 4.37 -0.35 -15.53
C ILE A 14 3.05 -0.61 -14.81
N PHE A 15 1.96 0.01 -15.26
CA PHE A 15 0.65 -0.11 -14.64
C PHE A 15 0.11 -1.55 -14.67
N PHE A 16 0.11 -2.20 -15.85
CA PHE A 16 -0.29 -3.60 -15.96
C PHE A 16 0.64 -4.52 -15.19
N GLY A 17 1.95 -4.23 -15.15
CA GLY A 17 2.91 -4.95 -14.33
C GLY A 17 2.60 -4.85 -12.84
N ASP A 18 2.23 -3.67 -12.34
CA ASP A 18 1.87 -3.45 -10.94
C ASP A 18 0.55 -4.16 -10.57
N ILE A 19 -0.45 -4.20 -11.47
CA ILE A 19 -1.68 -4.97 -11.26
C ILE A 19 -1.37 -6.47 -11.16
N ILE A 20 -0.64 -7.02 -12.13
CA ILE A 20 -0.31 -8.45 -12.17
C ILE A 20 0.50 -8.84 -10.94
N THR A 21 1.52 -8.06 -10.57
CA THR A 21 2.36 -8.36 -9.41
C THR A 21 1.59 -8.24 -8.09
N THR A 22 0.64 -7.31 -7.97
CA THR A 22 -0.24 -7.18 -6.80
C THR A 22 -1.16 -8.40 -6.67
N LEU A 23 -1.80 -8.83 -7.76
CA LEU A 23 -2.67 -10.02 -7.77
C LEU A 23 -1.88 -11.29 -7.43
N LEU A 24 -0.74 -11.51 -8.08
CA LEU A 24 0.12 -12.65 -7.77
C LEU A 24 0.67 -12.60 -6.34
N GLY A 25 0.99 -11.40 -5.82
CA GLY A 25 1.39 -11.15 -4.44
C GLY A 25 0.30 -11.53 -3.43
N PHE A 26 -0.96 -11.24 -3.75
CA PHE A 26 -2.09 -11.66 -2.93
C PHE A 26 -2.21 -13.18 -2.86
N PHE A 27 -2.13 -13.88 -4.00
CA PHE A 27 -2.17 -15.35 -4.02
C PHE A 27 -0.99 -15.96 -3.29
N TYR A 28 0.24 -15.46 -3.53
CA TYR A 28 1.43 -15.86 -2.78
C TYR A 28 1.20 -15.77 -1.27
N PHE A 29 0.69 -14.62 -0.80
CA PHE A 29 0.43 -14.40 0.61
C PHE A 29 -0.63 -15.36 1.17
N ALA A 30 -1.73 -15.58 0.43
CA ALA A 30 -2.80 -16.50 0.83
C ALA A 30 -2.31 -17.94 0.95
N TYR A 31 -1.59 -18.44 -0.05
CA TYR A 31 -1.04 -19.80 -0.03
C TYR A 31 0.04 -19.98 1.03
N ALA A 32 0.91 -18.99 1.24
CA ALA A 32 1.92 -19.02 2.29
C ALA A 32 1.27 -19.09 3.69
N ALA A 33 0.27 -18.23 3.96
CA ALA A 33 -0.47 -18.27 5.22
C ALA A 33 -1.14 -19.64 5.44
N ARG A 34 -1.82 -20.17 4.42
CA ARG A 34 -2.51 -21.46 4.52
C ARG A 34 -1.56 -22.64 4.76
N TYR A 35 -0.35 -22.61 4.20
CA TYR A 35 0.62 -23.68 4.36
C TYR A 35 1.27 -23.67 5.76
N PHE A 36 1.67 -22.49 6.25
CA PHE A 36 2.38 -22.37 7.54
C PHE A 36 1.45 -22.30 8.76
N GLY A 37 0.18 -21.97 8.57
CA GLY A 37 -0.75 -21.72 9.67
C GLY A 37 -0.45 -20.41 10.42
N ALA A 38 -1.32 -20.06 11.36
CA ALA A 38 -1.35 -18.74 11.97
C ALA A 38 -0.08 -18.42 12.80
N LYS A 39 0.47 -19.42 13.49
CA LYS A 39 1.64 -19.23 14.36
C LYS A 39 2.92 -18.94 13.57
N ASP A 40 3.32 -19.84 12.67
CA ASP A 40 4.57 -19.69 11.91
C ASP A 40 4.48 -18.54 10.91
N PHE A 41 3.31 -18.35 10.28
CA PHE A 41 3.07 -17.18 9.46
C PHE A 41 3.07 -15.88 10.27
N GLY A 42 2.62 -15.94 11.52
CA GLY A 42 2.71 -14.85 12.49
C GLY A 42 4.14 -14.46 12.81
N ILE A 43 5.04 -15.44 13.01
CA ILE A 43 6.47 -15.21 13.22
C ILE A 43 7.07 -14.50 12.00
N LEU A 44 6.77 -14.97 10.78
CA LEU A 44 7.23 -14.33 9.56
C LEU A 44 6.67 -12.91 9.40
N SER A 45 5.39 -12.71 9.69
CA SER A 45 4.73 -11.39 9.62
C SER A 45 5.33 -10.40 10.61
N PHE A 46 5.61 -10.85 11.84
CA PHE A 46 6.33 -10.06 12.85
C PHE A 46 7.74 -9.71 12.37
N ALA A 47 8.51 -10.69 11.89
CA ALA A 47 9.85 -10.48 11.37
C ALA A 47 9.85 -9.46 10.23
N LEU A 48 8.91 -9.55 9.28
CA LEU A 48 8.72 -8.57 8.22
C LEU A 48 8.37 -7.19 8.78
N ALA A 49 7.52 -7.10 9.79
CA ALA A 49 7.11 -5.83 10.39
C ALA A 49 8.29 -5.11 11.08
N ILE A 50 8.99 -5.78 12.00
CA ILE A 50 10.09 -5.17 12.76
C ILE A 50 11.27 -4.80 11.85
N THR A 51 11.61 -5.67 10.89
CA THR A 51 12.72 -5.40 9.96
C THR A 51 12.34 -4.34 8.92
N SER A 52 11.07 -4.21 8.55
CA SER A 52 10.59 -3.09 7.72
C SER A 52 10.72 -1.76 8.44
N LEU A 53 10.48 -1.69 9.76
CA LEU A 53 10.81 -0.48 10.53
C LEU A 53 12.32 -0.19 10.53
N LEU A 54 13.15 -1.22 10.69
CA LEU A 54 14.59 -1.02 10.66
C LEU A 54 15.12 -0.64 9.27
N SER A 55 14.42 -1.04 8.20
CA SER A 55 14.78 -0.66 6.82
C SER A 55 14.83 0.85 6.60
N ILE A 56 14.03 1.62 7.36
CA ILE A 56 14.01 3.09 7.33
C ILE A 56 15.40 3.64 7.67
N LEU A 57 16.07 3.03 8.65
CA LEU A 57 17.42 3.41 9.05
C LEU A 57 18.43 3.04 7.95
N ILE A 58 18.32 1.83 7.39
CA ILE A 58 19.25 1.34 6.35
C ILE A 58 19.17 2.21 5.09
N ASP A 59 17.96 2.51 4.63
CA ASP A 59 17.74 3.32 3.44
C ASP A 59 18.01 4.80 3.68
N PHE A 60 17.69 5.32 4.87
CA PHE A 60 17.87 6.71 5.29
C PHE A 60 17.42 7.76 4.23
N GLY A 61 16.42 7.44 3.40
CA GLY A 61 15.94 8.31 2.32
C GLY A 61 16.87 8.44 1.10
N THR A 62 17.97 7.69 1.04
CA THR A 62 18.99 7.78 -0.01
C THR A 62 18.44 7.45 -1.40
N ASN A 63 17.48 6.53 -1.51
CA ASN A 63 16.90 6.10 -2.80
C ASN A 63 16.29 7.28 -3.59
N LEU A 64 15.52 8.15 -2.92
CA LEU A 64 14.94 9.35 -3.55
C LEU A 64 16.01 10.40 -3.88
N LEU A 65 17.01 10.55 -3.02
CA LEU A 65 18.12 11.45 -3.28
C LEU A 65 18.93 11.02 -4.50
N ILE A 66 19.21 9.72 -4.65
CA ILE A 66 19.90 9.15 -5.82
C ILE A 66 19.15 9.52 -7.10
N ILE A 67 17.82 9.32 -7.12
CA ILE A 67 16.99 9.67 -8.29
C ILE A 67 17.16 11.14 -8.65
N ARG A 68 17.08 12.03 -7.65
CA ARG A 68 17.19 13.47 -7.82
C ARG A 68 18.58 13.90 -8.32
N GLU A 69 19.64 13.46 -7.66
CA GLU A 69 21.00 13.90 -7.94
C GLU A 69 21.51 13.35 -9.28
N VAL A 70 21.19 12.09 -9.60
CA VAL A 70 21.59 11.48 -10.89
C VAL A 70 20.81 12.06 -12.07
N ALA A 71 19.53 12.39 -11.88
CA ALA A 71 18.75 13.08 -12.91
C ALA A 71 19.30 14.50 -13.20
N ARG A 72 19.90 15.15 -12.20
CA ARG A 72 20.53 16.49 -12.34
C ARG A 72 21.92 16.42 -12.94
N ASP A 73 22.76 15.50 -12.46
CA ASP A 73 24.16 15.42 -12.84
C ASP A 73 24.66 13.97 -12.79
N LYS A 74 24.76 13.37 -13.98
CA LYS A 74 25.22 11.99 -14.15
C LYS A 74 26.71 11.82 -13.86
N SER A 75 27.51 12.88 -13.83
CA SER A 75 28.95 12.78 -13.54
C SER A 75 29.22 12.33 -12.09
N LYS A 76 28.27 12.57 -11.18
CA LYS A 76 28.38 12.24 -9.75
C LYS A 76 28.01 10.80 -9.42
N ILE A 77 27.63 9.97 -10.40
CA ILE A 77 27.13 8.61 -10.16
C ILE A 77 28.11 7.76 -9.33
N ALA A 78 29.42 7.85 -9.60
CA ALA A 78 30.44 7.11 -8.84
C ALA A 78 30.45 7.48 -7.34
N LYS A 79 30.37 8.80 -7.06
CA LYS A 79 30.28 9.34 -5.70
C LYS A 79 28.99 8.94 -5.02
N ILE A 80 27.88 8.99 -5.74
CA ILE A 80 26.56 8.63 -5.23
C ILE A 80 26.52 7.15 -4.86
N ILE A 81 27.02 6.26 -5.72
CA ILE A 81 27.11 4.82 -5.44
C ILE A 81 28.01 4.58 -4.23
N GLY A 82 29.25 5.09 -4.24
CA GLY A 82 30.21 4.89 -3.16
C GLY A 82 29.68 5.31 -1.78
N ASN A 83 29.18 6.54 -1.67
CA ASN A 83 28.67 7.06 -0.42
C ASN A 83 27.34 6.40 0.00
N SER A 84 26.46 6.04 -0.94
CA SER A 84 25.21 5.32 -0.61
C SER A 84 25.47 3.92 -0.04
N PHE A 85 26.45 3.20 -0.59
CA PHE A 85 26.88 1.92 -0.05
C PHE A 85 27.44 2.07 1.36
N PHE A 86 28.27 3.09 1.60
CA PHE A 86 28.80 3.37 2.94
C PHE A 86 27.69 3.67 3.95
N ILE A 87 26.71 4.51 3.60
CA ILE A 87 25.53 4.79 4.43
C ILE A 87 24.80 3.47 4.74
N LYS A 88 24.46 2.68 3.71
CA LYS A 88 23.70 1.43 3.89
C LYS A 88 24.44 0.44 4.77
N ILE A 89 25.76 0.28 4.62
CA ILE A 89 26.57 -0.59 5.49
C ILE A 89 26.56 -0.07 6.94
N ALA A 90 26.82 1.22 7.16
CA ALA A 90 26.88 1.79 8.51
C ALA A 90 25.53 1.70 9.24
N PHE A 91 24.45 2.13 8.58
CA PHE A 91 23.10 2.06 9.15
C PHE A 91 22.54 0.63 9.16
N GLY A 92 23.00 -0.25 8.27
CA GLY A 92 22.73 -1.68 8.30
C GLY A 92 23.27 -2.31 9.58
N LEU A 93 24.54 -2.09 9.90
CA LEU A 93 25.15 -2.57 11.15
C LEU A 93 24.43 -2.01 12.39
N LEU A 94 24.06 -0.73 12.36
CA LEU A 94 23.24 -0.11 13.40
C LEU A 94 21.88 -0.83 13.54
N ALA A 95 21.19 -1.11 12.44
CA ALA A 95 19.92 -1.80 12.42
C ALA A 95 20.03 -3.23 12.97
N PHE A 96 21.08 -3.97 12.61
CA PHE A 96 21.36 -5.29 13.21
C PHE A 96 21.57 -5.18 14.72
N GLY A 97 22.36 -4.21 15.18
CA GLY A 97 22.58 -3.97 16.61
C GLY A 97 21.28 -3.64 17.36
N ILE A 98 20.44 -2.77 16.80
CA ILE A 98 19.13 -2.43 17.38
C ILE A 98 18.23 -3.68 17.44
N LEU A 99 18.19 -4.48 16.36
CA LEU A 99 17.43 -5.72 16.35
C LEU A 99 17.92 -6.70 17.43
N SER A 100 19.24 -6.88 17.57
CA SER A 100 19.83 -7.75 18.59
C SER A 100 19.43 -7.33 20.00
N VAL A 101 19.51 -6.03 20.30
CA VAL A 101 19.12 -5.48 21.61
C VAL A 101 17.63 -5.68 21.84
N TYR A 102 16.80 -5.33 20.86
CA TYR A 102 15.34 -5.46 20.94
C TYR A 102 14.89 -6.91 21.20
N LEU A 103 15.40 -7.85 20.40
CA LEU A 103 15.07 -9.28 20.54
C LEU A 103 15.53 -9.85 21.88
N LYS A 104 16.71 -9.45 22.37
CA LYS A 104 17.25 -9.89 23.67
C LYS A 104 16.44 -9.35 24.85
N ILE A 105 16.03 -8.07 24.81
CA ILE A 105 15.23 -7.45 25.88
C ILE A 105 13.88 -8.16 26.02
N LEU A 106 13.23 -8.48 24.90
CA LEU A 106 11.91 -9.12 24.89
C LEU A 106 11.96 -10.65 25.02
N ARG A 107 13.15 -11.25 25.06
CA ARG A 107 13.37 -12.71 25.27
C ARG A 107 12.60 -13.57 24.27
N TYR A 108 12.57 -13.18 23.00
CA TYR A 108 11.96 -13.98 21.95
C TYR A 108 12.66 -15.33 21.76
N ASN A 109 11.91 -16.33 21.30
CA ASN A 109 12.41 -17.66 20.99
C ASN A 109 13.48 -17.62 19.87
N GLU A 110 14.46 -18.53 19.93
CA GLU A 110 15.51 -18.72 18.93
C GLU A 110 14.99 -18.74 17.48
N ASN A 111 13.86 -19.41 17.21
CA ASN A 111 13.29 -19.46 15.86
C ASN A 111 12.91 -18.07 15.34
N ILE A 112 12.28 -17.25 16.19
CA ILE A 112 11.89 -15.87 15.85
C ILE A 112 13.13 -15.03 15.59
N VAL A 113 14.15 -15.21 16.44
CA VAL A 113 15.42 -14.49 16.33
C VAL A 113 16.12 -14.82 15.01
N ILE A 114 16.24 -16.11 14.67
CA ILE A 114 16.85 -16.56 13.41
C ILE A 114 16.10 -15.99 12.21
N ILE A 115 14.77 -16.10 12.19
CA ILE A 115 13.96 -15.58 11.08
C ILE A 115 14.09 -14.06 10.97
N ALA A 116 14.05 -13.32 12.07
CA ALA A 116 14.23 -11.88 12.06
C ALA A 116 15.60 -11.46 11.50
N TYR A 117 16.68 -12.18 11.81
CA TYR A 117 18.00 -11.92 11.21
C TYR A 117 18.07 -12.28 9.73
N ILE A 118 17.46 -13.38 9.30
CA ILE A 118 17.40 -13.76 7.88
C ILE A 118 16.64 -12.70 7.08
N ILE A 119 15.49 -12.25 7.58
CA ILE A 119 14.69 -11.22 6.93
C ILE A 119 15.42 -9.86 6.95
N LEU A 120 16.06 -9.47 8.06
CA LEU A 120 16.85 -8.24 8.09
C LEU A 120 18.01 -8.29 7.11
N SER A 121 18.67 -9.44 6.98
CA SER A 121 19.72 -9.68 5.98
C SER A 121 19.17 -9.54 4.56
N SER A 122 18.00 -10.11 4.30
CA SER A 122 17.32 -9.96 3.01
C SER A 122 16.99 -8.50 2.70
N ILE A 123 16.46 -7.75 3.67
CA ILE A 123 16.15 -6.32 3.52
C ILE A 123 17.42 -5.49 3.33
N PHE A 124 18.51 -5.82 4.03
CA PHE A 124 19.80 -5.16 3.86
C PHE A 124 20.33 -5.33 2.43
N ILE A 125 20.30 -6.55 1.89
CA ILE A 125 20.64 -6.80 0.47
C ILE A 125 19.66 -6.07 -0.46
N GLY A 126 18.36 -6.09 -0.14
CA GLY A 126 17.32 -5.36 -0.87
C GLY A 126 17.58 -3.85 -0.90
N SER A 127 18.09 -3.28 0.19
CA SER A 127 18.47 -1.87 0.29
C SER A 127 19.65 -1.55 -0.63
N ILE A 128 20.68 -2.40 -0.67
CA ILE A 128 21.80 -2.27 -1.61
C ILE A 128 21.29 -2.33 -3.06
N LYS A 129 20.44 -3.31 -3.36
CA LYS A 129 19.74 -3.45 -4.63
C LYS A 129 18.91 -2.19 -4.98
N GLY A 130 18.31 -1.55 -3.97
CA GLY A 130 17.58 -0.29 -4.08
C GLY A 130 18.39 0.90 -4.62
N VAL A 131 19.73 0.89 -4.45
CA VAL A 131 20.61 1.88 -5.11
C VAL A 131 20.49 1.77 -6.63
N PHE A 132 20.54 0.54 -7.14
CA PHE A 132 20.45 0.28 -8.58
C PHE A 132 19.03 0.51 -9.11
N ASP A 133 18.00 0.14 -8.34
CA ASP A 133 16.61 0.47 -8.68
C ASP A 133 16.47 1.99 -8.89
N SER A 134 17.01 2.78 -7.95
CA SER A 134 17.01 4.24 -8.00
C SER A 134 17.78 4.78 -9.21
N LEU A 135 18.90 4.15 -9.60
CA LEU A 135 19.65 4.50 -10.80
C LEU A 135 18.87 4.20 -12.08
N PHE A 136 18.23 3.03 -12.21
CA PHE A 136 17.39 2.72 -13.37
C PHE A 136 16.23 3.70 -13.51
N GLN A 137 15.65 4.12 -12.38
CA GLN A 137 14.62 5.15 -12.39
C GLN A 137 15.17 6.51 -12.84
N ALA A 138 16.33 6.94 -12.30
CA ALA A 138 16.99 8.19 -12.66
C ALA A 138 17.43 8.25 -14.14
N LEU A 139 17.82 7.11 -14.71
CA LEU A 139 18.24 6.97 -16.10
C LEU A 139 17.09 6.75 -17.07
N GLU A 140 15.84 6.83 -16.59
CA GLU A 140 14.62 6.62 -17.38
C GLU A 140 14.57 5.25 -18.07
N LYS A 141 14.97 4.20 -17.34
CA LYS A 141 14.96 2.80 -17.80
C LYS A 141 13.97 1.94 -17.00
N PRO A 142 12.67 2.30 -16.94
CA PRO A 142 11.69 1.64 -16.06
C PRO A 142 11.39 0.18 -16.46
N VAL A 143 11.75 -0.25 -17.66
CA VAL A 143 11.58 -1.63 -18.13
C VAL A 143 12.35 -2.61 -17.24
N TYR A 144 13.57 -2.28 -16.82
CA TYR A 144 14.37 -3.15 -15.93
C TYR A 144 13.75 -3.27 -14.54
N LEU A 145 13.16 -2.18 -14.03
CA LEU A 145 12.41 -2.20 -12.77
C LEU A 145 11.19 -3.12 -12.86
N SER A 146 10.46 -3.03 -13.97
CA SER A 146 9.27 -3.85 -14.22
C SER A 146 9.62 -5.33 -14.31
N ILE A 147 10.71 -5.67 -15.03
CA ILE A 147 11.24 -7.04 -15.09
C ILE A 147 11.62 -7.54 -13.70
N GLY A 148 12.35 -6.73 -12.91
CA GLY A 148 12.74 -7.10 -11.55
C GLY A 148 11.55 -7.35 -10.62
N LYS A 149 10.48 -6.52 -10.70
CA LYS A 149 9.24 -6.72 -9.95
C LYS A 149 8.52 -8.02 -10.32
N ILE A 150 8.39 -8.30 -11.62
CA ILE A 150 7.76 -9.54 -12.12
C ILE A 150 8.61 -10.76 -11.72
N ALA A 151 9.93 -10.69 -11.89
CA ALA A 151 10.85 -11.73 -11.47
C ALA A 151 10.77 -11.99 -9.96
N ASN A 152 10.68 -10.94 -9.14
CA ASN A 152 10.52 -11.08 -7.68
C ASN A 152 9.30 -11.93 -7.33
N ILE A 153 8.12 -11.61 -7.87
CA ILE A 153 6.91 -12.35 -7.52
C ILE A 153 6.89 -13.77 -8.07
N LEU A 154 7.44 -13.98 -9.28
CA LEU A 154 7.57 -15.33 -9.84
C LEU A 154 8.53 -16.18 -9.03
N LEU A 155 9.68 -15.63 -8.61
CA LEU A 155 10.63 -16.34 -7.75
C LEU A 155 10.04 -16.64 -6.37
N LEU A 156 9.24 -15.73 -5.79
CA LEU A 156 8.53 -15.97 -4.53
C LEU A 156 7.52 -17.11 -4.66
N LEU A 157 6.73 -17.15 -5.74
CA LEU A 157 5.78 -18.23 -6.01
C LEU A 157 6.50 -19.57 -6.24
N SER A 158 7.58 -19.57 -7.03
CA SER A 158 8.41 -20.75 -7.23
C SER A 158 9.03 -21.24 -5.93
N GLY A 159 9.53 -20.32 -5.10
CA GLY A 159 10.07 -20.63 -3.79
C GLY A 159 9.02 -21.24 -2.86
N LEU A 160 7.82 -20.66 -2.82
CA LEU A 160 6.70 -21.21 -2.06
C LEU A 160 6.30 -22.60 -2.55
N TYR A 161 6.25 -22.82 -3.87
CA TYR A 161 5.99 -24.14 -4.44
C TYR A 161 7.05 -25.17 -4.01
N ILE A 162 8.34 -24.81 -4.07
CA ILE A 162 9.44 -25.67 -3.61
C ILE A 162 9.28 -25.98 -2.11
N THR A 163 8.91 -25.00 -1.30
CA THR A 163 8.65 -25.20 0.13
C THR A 163 7.52 -26.18 0.38
N ILE A 164 6.39 -26.03 -0.33
CA ILE A 164 5.23 -26.90 -0.15
C ILE A 164 5.57 -28.34 -0.55
N VAL A 165 6.22 -28.54 -1.70
CA VAL A 165 6.55 -29.88 -2.22
C VAL A 165 7.57 -30.62 -1.35
N ASN A 166 8.52 -29.90 -0.75
CA ASN A 166 9.57 -30.49 0.08
C ASN A 166 9.28 -30.38 1.58
N GLU A 167 8.07 -29.97 1.96
CA GLU A 167 7.63 -29.79 3.35
C GLU A 167 8.60 -28.93 4.20
N LEU A 168 9.14 -27.87 3.60
CA LEU A 168 10.18 -27.06 4.25
C LEU A 168 9.60 -26.25 5.42
N SER A 169 10.43 -26.08 6.46
CA SER A 169 10.09 -25.27 7.63
C SER A 169 10.08 -23.77 7.32
N ILE A 170 9.46 -22.98 8.18
CA ILE A 170 9.40 -21.51 8.04
C ILE A 170 10.79 -20.85 8.05
N ILE A 171 11.76 -21.43 8.74
CA ILE A 171 13.16 -20.95 8.75
C ILE A 171 13.77 -21.13 7.35
N GLN A 172 13.62 -22.32 6.77
CA GLN A 172 14.12 -22.62 5.42
C GLN A 172 13.43 -21.74 4.36
N PHE A 173 12.12 -21.55 4.48
CA PHE A 173 11.36 -20.63 3.63
C PHE A 173 11.85 -19.19 3.73
N SER A 174 12.25 -18.73 4.91
CA SER A 174 12.73 -17.35 5.11
C SER A 174 13.99 -17.05 4.30
N PHE A 175 14.85 -18.05 4.03
CA PHE A 175 16.02 -17.89 3.17
C PHE A 175 15.66 -17.56 1.71
N ILE A 176 14.45 -17.90 1.25
CA ILE A 176 13.99 -17.59 -0.11
C ILE A 176 13.97 -16.07 -0.32
N TYR A 177 13.53 -15.29 0.66
CA TYR A 177 13.59 -13.83 0.59
C TYR A 177 15.03 -13.33 0.40
N LEU A 178 15.99 -13.92 1.10
CA LEU A 178 17.41 -13.55 0.99
C LEU A 178 17.95 -13.91 -0.41
N PHE A 179 17.71 -15.12 -0.89
CA PHE A 179 18.17 -15.57 -2.20
C PHE A 179 17.57 -14.75 -3.34
N ILE A 180 16.28 -14.40 -3.26
CA ILE A 180 15.64 -13.55 -4.27
C ILE A 180 16.31 -12.18 -4.32
N ASN A 181 16.54 -11.54 -3.17
CA ASN A 181 17.21 -10.24 -3.14
C ASN A 181 18.66 -10.32 -3.67
N LEU A 182 19.37 -11.42 -3.44
CA LEU A 182 20.70 -11.66 -4.03
C LEU A 182 20.62 -11.83 -5.56
N ILE A 183 19.70 -12.66 -6.07
CA ILE A 183 19.49 -12.87 -7.51
C ILE A 183 19.13 -11.54 -8.20
N LEU A 184 18.24 -10.75 -7.61
CA LEU A 184 17.83 -9.47 -8.15
C LEU A 184 18.94 -8.42 -8.07
N LEU A 185 19.73 -8.40 -7.00
CA LEU A 185 20.92 -7.54 -6.90
C LEU A 185 21.89 -7.84 -8.04
N ILE A 186 22.19 -9.13 -8.26
CA ILE A 186 23.04 -9.59 -9.35
C ILE A 186 22.48 -9.14 -10.70
N TYR A 187 21.19 -9.39 -10.94
CA TYR A 187 20.50 -8.95 -12.16
C TYR A 187 20.64 -7.45 -12.40
N PHE A 188 20.43 -6.62 -11.37
CA PHE A 188 20.50 -5.17 -11.51
C PHE A 188 21.93 -4.66 -11.72
N VAL A 189 22.91 -5.21 -11.00
CA VAL A 189 24.33 -4.89 -11.18
C VAL A 189 24.80 -5.23 -12.59
N PHE A 190 24.42 -6.38 -13.14
CA PHE A 190 24.79 -6.73 -14.52
C PHE A 190 24.04 -5.89 -15.55
N SER A 191 22.77 -5.60 -15.31
CA SER A 191 21.95 -4.83 -16.24
C SER A 191 22.38 -3.36 -16.33
N ILE A 192 22.81 -2.76 -15.21
CA ILE A 192 23.13 -1.32 -15.15
C ILE A 192 24.45 -1.00 -15.85
N ARG A 193 25.36 -1.98 -15.94
CA ARG A 193 26.65 -1.87 -16.65
C ARG A 193 26.49 -1.54 -18.14
N LYS A 194 25.32 -1.78 -18.72
CA LYS A 194 24.98 -1.37 -20.10
C LYS A 194 24.87 0.15 -20.27
N TYR A 195 24.73 0.90 -19.17
CA TYR A 195 24.44 2.33 -19.17
C TYR A 195 25.49 3.17 -18.43
N ILE A 196 26.15 2.60 -17.43
CA ILE A 196 27.18 3.28 -16.63
C ILE A 196 28.31 2.31 -16.30
N ASN A 197 29.53 2.85 -16.15
CA ASN A 197 30.61 2.12 -15.49
C ASN A 197 30.42 2.24 -13.98
N ILE A 198 30.32 1.10 -13.30
CA ILE A 198 30.22 1.07 -11.84
C ILE A 198 31.61 1.34 -11.28
N SER A 199 31.77 2.50 -10.66
CA SER A 199 32.92 2.83 -9.84
C SER A 199 32.46 3.34 -8.47
N PHE A 200 33.27 3.08 -7.46
CA PHE A 200 33.01 3.50 -6.09
C PHE A 200 33.95 4.63 -5.75
N ASP A 201 33.40 5.81 -5.48
CA ASP A 201 34.14 6.96 -4.98
C ASP A 201 33.51 7.40 -3.65
N ILE A 202 34.27 7.28 -2.56
CA ILE A 202 33.81 7.66 -1.22
C ILE A 202 34.40 9.03 -0.90
N ASP A 203 33.51 9.99 -0.64
CA ASP A 203 33.86 11.39 -0.44
C ASP A 203 33.13 11.86 0.83
N LEU A 204 33.87 12.08 1.91
CA LEU A 204 33.29 12.43 3.21
C LEU A 204 32.48 13.73 3.18
N ASN A 205 32.83 14.68 2.32
CA ASN A 205 32.07 15.92 2.18
C ASN A 205 30.74 15.63 1.46
N TYR A 206 30.78 14.79 0.43
CA TYR A 206 29.58 14.35 -0.27
C TYR A 206 28.69 13.46 0.62
N LEU A 207 29.27 12.61 1.47
CA LEU A 207 28.55 11.82 2.46
C LEU A 207 27.74 12.71 3.41
N LYS A 208 28.37 13.76 3.97
CA LYS A 208 27.69 14.75 4.83
C LYS A 208 26.55 15.45 4.10
N TYR A 209 26.78 15.83 2.84
CA TYR A 209 25.74 16.39 1.98
C TYR A 209 24.56 15.41 1.81
N MET A 210 24.84 14.15 1.50
CA MET A 210 23.81 13.13 1.33
C MET A 210 22.98 12.93 2.60
N LEU A 211 23.61 12.82 3.77
CA LEU A 211 22.88 12.70 5.04
C LEU A 211 21.99 13.92 5.31
N LYS A 212 22.50 15.14 5.05
CA LYS A 212 21.74 16.39 5.22
C LYS A 212 20.55 16.53 4.25
N GLU A 213 20.66 15.97 3.05
CA GLU A 213 19.58 16.06 2.07
C GLU A 213 18.58 14.89 2.17
N SER A 214 19.00 13.75 2.75
CA SER A 214 18.17 12.55 2.81
C SER A 214 17.26 12.48 4.04
N TRP A 215 17.60 13.14 5.14
CA TRP A 215 16.84 13.03 6.40
C TRP A 215 15.35 13.41 6.30
N PRO A 216 14.89 14.40 5.50
CA PRO A 216 13.46 14.70 5.39
C PRO A 216 12.69 13.56 4.73
N PHE A 217 13.32 12.89 3.75
CA PHE A 217 12.75 11.70 3.11
C PHE A 217 12.71 10.52 4.09
N ALA A 218 13.76 10.34 4.90
CA ALA A 218 13.81 9.31 5.93
C ALA A 218 12.68 9.48 6.96
N ILE A 219 12.44 10.70 7.46
CA ILE A 219 11.37 10.98 8.42
C ILE A 219 9.98 10.74 7.83
N THR A 220 9.76 11.14 6.57
CA THR A 220 8.47 10.90 5.90
C THR A 220 8.19 9.40 5.78
N TYR A 221 9.19 8.63 5.34
CA TYR A 221 9.08 7.18 5.26
C TYR A 221 8.94 6.54 6.65
N ALA A 222 9.55 7.17 7.67
CA ALA A 222 9.44 6.72 9.05
C ALA A 222 8.01 6.76 9.58
N PHE A 223 7.32 7.89 9.40
CA PHE A 223 5.94 8.03 9.86
C PHE A 223 4.99 7.05 9.18
N VAL A 224 5.13 6.85 7.87
CA VAL A 224 4.32 5.88 7.12
C VAL A 224 4.59 4.45 7.60
N SER A 225 5.86 4.10 7.85
CA SER A 225 6.21 2.75 8.25
C SER A 225 5.77 2.44 9.68
N ILE A 226 5.91 3.41 10.61
CA ILE A 226 5.36 3.32 11.97
C ILE A 226 3.86 3.08 11.88
N TYR A 227 3.15 3.91 11.11
CA TYR A 227 1.71 3.76 10.91
C TYR A 227 1.29 2.37 10.44
N VAL A 228 2.04 1.76 9.52
CA VAL A 228 1.68 0.45 8.95
C VAL A 228 2.08 -0.73 9.84
N TRP A 229 3.23 -0.66 10.52
CA TRP A 229 3.84 -1.82 11.18
C TRP A 229 3.66 -1.85 12.70
N THR A 230 3.28 -0.73 13.33
CA THR A 230 3.14 -0.65 14.78
C THR A 230 2.13 -1.66 15.32
N ASP A 231 0.98 -1.85 14.67
CA ASP A 231 -0.05 -2.81 15.10
C ASP A 231 0.53 -4.22 15.28
N SER A 232 1.21 -4.73 14.26
CA SER A 232 1.81 -6.07 14.25
C SER A 232 2.89 -6.23 15.31
N ILE A 233 3.72 -5.20 15.51
CA ILE A 233 4.79 -5.25 16.51
C ILE A 233 4.21 -5.22 17.93
N MET A 234 3.23 -4.35 18.20
CA MET A 234 2.59 -4.27 19.51
C MET A 234 1.77 -5.52 19.82
N LEU A 235 1.09 -6.11 18.84
CA LEU A 235 0.43 -7.41 19.00
C LEU A 235 1.42 -8.51 19.38
N SER A 236 2.58 -8.56 18.72
CA SER A 236 3.64 -9.53 19.07
C SER A 236 4.11 -9.35 20.50
N ILE A 237 4.32 -8.11 20.96
CA ILE A 237 4.78 -7.81 22.32
C ILE A 237 3.74 -8.21 23.37
N PHE A 238 2.46 -7.93 23.13
CA PHE A 238 1.42 -8.06 24.17
C PHE A 238 0.66 -9.38 24.15
N LYS A 239 0.58 -10.05 23.00
CA LYS A 239 -0.32 -11.20 22.80
C LYS A 239 0.38 -12.41 22.19
N GLY A 240 1.36 -12.17 21.32
CA GLY A 240 2.14 -13.22 20.66
C GLY A 240 1.88 -13.30 19.16
N GLU A 241 2.55 -14.25 18.52
CA GLU A 241 2.73 -14.30 17.08
C GLU A 241 1.52 -14.87 16.36
N THR A 242 0.78 -15.79 17.00
CA THR A 242 -0.47 -16.34 16.44
C THR A 242 -1.48 -15.23 16.15
N GLU A 243 -1.61 -14.28 17.09
CA GLU A 243 -2.45 -13.09 16.96
C GLU A 243 -1.96 -12.16 15.84
N VAL A 244 -0.65 -12.02 15.68
CA VAL A 244 -0.06 -11.29 14.55
C VAL A 244 -0.44 -11.96 13.23
N GLY A 245 -0.41 -13.29 13.16
CA GLY A 245 -0.79 -14.06 11.99
C GLY A 245 -2.26 -13.84 11.60
N TYR A 246 -3.17 -13.98 12.56
CA TYR A 246 -4.60 -13.72 12.34
C TYR A 246 -4.87 -12.26 11.91
N TYR A 247 -4.22 -11.29 12.55
CA TYR A 247 -4.36 -9.88 12.21
C TYR A 247 -3.90 -9.58 10.78
N ASN A 248 -2.70 -10.04 10.41
CA ASN A 248 -2.10 -9.74 9.10
C ASN A 248 -2.86 -10.38 7.94
N VAL A 249 -3.52 -11.53 8.16
CA VAL A 249 -4.40 -12.14 7.15
C VAL A 249 -5.58 -11.23 6.79
N ALA A 250 -6.29 -10.73 7.80
CA ALA A 250 -7.39 -9.79 7.58
C ALA A 250 -6.89 -8.46 6.99
N TYR A 251 -5.80 -7.92 7.55
CA TYR A 251 -5.21 -6.66 7.09
C TYR A 251 -4.76 -6.72 5.62
N ARG A 252 -4.23 -7.87 5.16
CA ARG A 252 -3.81 -8.04 3.74
C ARG A 252 -4.98 -7.94 2.77
N LEU A 253 -6.16 -8.48 3.12
CA LEU A 253 -7.37 -8.35 2.30
C LEU A 253 -7.77 -6.88 2.14
N VAL A 254 -7.67 -6.11 3.22
CA VAL A 254 -7.98 -4.67 3.23
C VAL A 254 -6.98 -3.89 2.36
N LEU A 255 -5.68 -4.18 2.48
CA LEU A 255 -4.65 -3.57 1.65
C LEU A 255 -4.83 -3.85 0.15
N ALA A 256 -5.27 -5.06 -0.22
CA ALA A 256 -5.49 -5.41 -1.62
C ALA A 256 -6.53 -4.50 -2.31
N LEU A 257 -7.49 -3.96 -1.54
CA LEU A 257 -8.54 -3.07 -2.04
C LEU A 257 -8.05 -1.63 -2.29
N LEU A 258 -6.87 -1.25 -1.78
CA LEU A 258 -6.27 0.07 -2.02
C LEU A 258 -5.87 0.29 -3.49
N ILE A 259 -5.83 -0.77 -4.31
CA ILE A 259 -5.61 -0.64 -5.75
C ILE A 259 -6.65 0.26 -6.43
N ILE A 260 -7.88 0.31 -5.89
CA ILE A 260 -8.97 1.13 -6.40
C ILE A 260 -8.65 2.63 -6.25
N PRO A 261 -8.48 3.20 -5.04
CA PRO A 261 -8.17 4.63 -4.89
C PRO A 261 -6.82 4.99 -5.52
N VAL A 262 -5.84 4.08 -5.51
CA VAL A 262 -4.54 4.31 -6.19
C VAL A 262 -4.74 4.51 -7.69
N GLY A 263 -5.53 3.65 -8.35
CA GLY A 263 -5.83 3.78 -9.77
C GLY A 263 -6.53 5.10 -10.11
N PHE A 264 -7.49 5.53 -9.29
CA PHE A 264 -8.16 6.81 -9.45
C PHE A 264 -7.24 8.00 -9.21
N ASN A 265 -6.40 7.95 -8.19
CA ASN A 265 -5.44 9.01 -7.86
C ASN A 265 -4.48 9.30 -9.02
N ILE A 266 -4.06 8.28 -9.78
CA ILE A 266 -3.20 8.43 -10.96
C ILE A 266 -3.90 9.27 -12.04
N ALA A 267 -5.20 9.04 -12.28
CA ALA A 267 -5.97 9.74 -13.30
C ALA A 267 -6.39 11.15 -12.86
N VAL A 268 -6.80 11.32 -11.60
CA VAL A 268 -7.37 12.57 -11.08
C VAL A 268 -6.27 13.62 -10.78
N TYR A 269 -5.08 13.19 -10.35
CA TYR A 269 -4.04 14.11 -9.92
C TYR A 269 -3.60 15.13 -10.98
N PRO A 270 -3.27 14.75 -12.24
CA PRO A 270 -2.84 15.71 -13.24
C PRO A 270 -3.94 16.71 -13.59
N VAL A 271 -5.20 16.28 -13.50
CA VAL A 271 -6.36 17.15 -13.75
C VAL A 271 -6.47 18.21 -12.66
N LEU A 272 -6.35 17.83 -11.38
CA LEU A 272 -6.37 18.77 -10.26
C LEU A 272 -5.19 19.76 -10.32
N SER A 273 -3.97 19.27 -10.55
CA SER A 273 -2.77 20.12 -10.60
C SER A 273 -2.78 21.13 -11.74
N ARG A 274 -3.24 20.75 -12.94
CA ARG A 274 -3.36 21.69 -14.08
C ARG A 274 -4.37 22.81 -13.82
N ASN A 275 -5.51 22.46 -13.21
CA ASN A 275 -6.58 23.41 -12.96
C ASN A 275 -6.30 24.36 -11.78
N TYR A 276 -5.35 24.01 -10.89
CA TYR A 276 -4.91 24.90 -9.81
C TYR A 276 -4.23 26.19 -10.32
N LEU A 277 -3.49 26.11 -11.44
CA LEU A 277 -2.73 27.25 -11.98
C LEU A 277 -3.63 28.31 -12.63
N VAL A 278 -4.90 28.00 -12.89
CA VAL A 278 -5.84 28.89 -13.58
C VAL A 278 -6.68 29.63 -12.54
N LYS A 279 -6.46 30.95 -12.42
CA LYS A 279 -7.29 31.82 -11.56
C LYS A 279 -8.77 31.66 -11.97
N ASN A 280 -9.65 31.46 -10.97
CA ASN A 280 -11.12 31.31 -11.06
C ASN A 280 -11.71 29.88 -11.28
N LEU A 281 -10.92 28.80 -11.27
CA LEU A 281 -11.45 27.43 -11.42
C LEU A 281 -11.76 26.67 -10.11
N ARG A 282 -11.92 27.36 -8.97
CA ARG A 282 -12.25 26.70 -7.68
C ARG A 282 -13.54 25.88 -7.73
N ASN A 283 -14.54 26.35 -8.48
CA ASN A 283 -15.80 25.62 -8.69
C ASN A 283 -15.59 24.31 -9.48
N LEU A 284 -14.68 24.33 -10.46
CA LEU A 284 -14.30 23.12 -11.20
C LEU A 284 -13.57 22.12 -10.29
N MET A 285 -12.62 22.59 -9.47
CA MET A 285 -11.92 21.74 -8.50
C MET A 285 -12.91 21.10 -7.51
N ASN A 286 -13.85 21.88 -6.99
CA ASN A 286 -14.91 21.40 -6.11
C ASN A 286 -15.78 20.33 -6.80
N SER A 287 -16.18 20.56 -8.05
CA SER A 287 -16.92 19.57 -8.84
C SER A 287 -16.14 18.26 -9.03
N ILE A 288 -14.84 18.33 -9.35
CA ILE A 288 -13.97 17.14 -9.48
C ILE A 288 -13.89 16.38 -8.15
N VAL A 289 -13.65 17.09 -7.04
CA VAL A 289 -13.54 16.49 -5.70
C VAL A 289 -14.86 15.87 -5.27
N ASN A 290 -16.00 16.55 -5.46
CA ASN A 290 -17.33 16.00 -5.14
C ASN A 290 -17.63 14.74 -5.95
N LYS A 291 -17.35 14.73 -7.27
CA LYS A 291 -17.55 13.55 -8.12
C LYS A 291 -16.64 12.41 -7.69
N TYR A 292 -15.38 12.69 -7.39
CA TYR A 292 -14.43 11.68 -6.92
C TYR A 292 -14.86 11.09 -5.57
N PHE A 293 -15.22 11.93 -4.61
CA PHE A 293 -15.77 11.53 -3.32
C PHE A 293 -17.03 10.68 -3.45
N MET A 294 -17.96 11.09 -4.31
CA MET A 294 -19.20 10.37 -4.57
C MET A 294 -18.93 8.97 -5.15
N PHE A 295 -17.99 8.88 -6.08
CA PHE A 295 -17.58 7.62 -6.69
C PHE A 295 -16.88 6.70 -5.68
N MET A 296 -16.01 7.24 -4.82
CA MET A 296 -15.38 6.47 -3.76
C MET A 296 -16.41 5.93 -2.77
N LEU A 297 -17.40 6.73 -2.36
CA LEU A 297 -18.50 6.27 -1.50
C LEU A 297 -19.36 5.18 -2.18
N LEU A 298 -19.64 5.35 -3.47
CA LEU A 298 -20.41 4.40 -4.27
C LEU A 298 -19.79 3.00 -4.23
N LEU A 299 -18.46 2.90 -4.19
CA LEU A 299 -17.72 1.64 -4.09
C LEU A 299 -17.45 1.20 -2.64
N ALA A 300 -17.05 2.12 -1.77
CA ALA A 300 -16.60 1.82 -0.42
C ALA A 300 -17.70 1.17 0.43
N PHE A 301 -18.93 1.70 0.34
CA PHE A 301 -20.06 1.24 1.16
C PHE A 301 -20.47 -0.21 0.85
N PRO A 302 -20.74 -0.60 -0.42
CA PRO A 302 -21.09 -1.99 -0.73
C PRO A 302 -19.93 -2.95 -0.48
N ILE A 303 -18.67 -2.52 -0.68
CA ILE A 303 -17.50 -3.34 -0.33
C ILE A 303 -17.43 -3.57 1.17
N ALA A 304 -17.60 -2.53 1.99
CA ALA A 304 -17.58 -2.64 3.45
C ALA A 304 -18.70 -3.54 3.97
N VAL A 305 -19.95 -3.31 3.54
CA VAL A 305 -21.10 -4.12 3.95
C VAL A 305 -20.98 -5.56 3.45
N GLY A 306 -20.70 -5.75 2.16
CA GLY A 306 -20.56 -7.08 1.55
C GLY A 306 -19.44 -7.89 2.19
N THR A 307 -18.27 -7.29 2.41
CA THR A 307 -17.15 -7.98 3.08
C THR A 307 -17.47 -8.28 4.54
N THR A 308 -18.16 -7.38 5.26
CA THR A 308 -18.56 -7.63 6.66
C THR A 308 -19.45 -8.87 6.77
N LEU A 309 -20.46 -8.98 5.89
CA LEU A 309 -21.39 -10.11 5.86
C LEU A 309 -20.71 -11.40 5.38
N LEU A 310 -19.78 -11.28 4.43
CA LEU A 310 -19.10 -12.43 3.81
C LEU A 310 -17.75 -12.77 4.42
N ALA A 311 -17.33 -12.08 5.48
CA ALA A 311 -16.00 -12.22 6.07
C ALA A 311 -15.65 -13.68 6.39
N ASN A 312 -16.60 -14.43 6.97
CA ASN A 312 -16.40 -15.85 7.27
C ASN A 312 -16.09 -16.68 6.02
N ARG A 313 -16.86 -16.48 4.95
CA ARG A 313 -16.69 -17.19 3.67
C ARG A 313 -15.39 -16.79 2.98
N ILE A 314 -15.06 -15.50 2.98
CA ILE A 314 -13.83 -14.97 2.39
C ILE A 314 -12.61 -15.57 3.10
N ILE A 315 -12.57 -15.50 4.43
CA ILE A 315 -11.45 -16.02 5.22
C ILE A 315 -11.33 -17.54 5.07
N SER A 316 -12.44 -18.28 5.24
CA SER A 316 -12.42 -19.75 5.20
C SER A 316 -12.07 -20.30 3.80
N SER A 317 -12.49 -19.62 2.73
CA SER A 317 -12.19 -20.08 1.36
C SER A 317 -10.76 -19.79 0.93
N ILE A 318 -10.21 -18.64 1.33
CA ILE A 318 -8.87 -18.19 0.89
C ILE A 318 -7.79 -18.74 1.82
N PHE A 319 -7.97 -18.60 3.13
CA PHE A 319 -6.95 -18.91 4.14
C PHE A 319 -7.20 -20.24 4.88
N GLY A 320 -8.46 -20.70 4.92
CA GLY A 320 -8.84 -21.94 5.59
C GLY A 320 -9.45 -21.72 6.98
N ALA A 321 -9.98 -22.80 7.56
CA ALA A 321 -10.75 -22.76 8.82
C ALA A 321 -9.91 -22.33 10.04
N GLU A 322 -8.59 -22.59 10.03
CA GLU A 322 -7.68 -22.17 11.11
C GLU A 322 -7.72 -20.65 11.34
N TYR A 323 -7.95 -19.88 10.28
CA TYR A 323 -7.99 -18.42 10.33
C TYR A 323 -9.36 -17.85 10.72
N PHE A 324 -10.30 -18.67 11.21
CA PHE A 324 -11.60 -18.18 11.70
C PHE A 324 -11.51 -16.97 12.66
N PRO A 325 -10.52 -16.87 13.58
CA PRO A 325 -10.36 -15.67 14.41
C PRO A 325 -10.12 -14.38 13.61
N SER A 326 -9.63 -14.45 12.37
CA SER A 326 -9.47 -13.29 11.47
C SER A 326 -10.79 -12.73 10.95
N VAL A 327 -11.91 -13.44 11.11
CA VAL A 327 -13.23 -13.00 10.61
C VAL A 327 -13.66 -11.69 11.26
N ILE A 328 -13.64 -11.61 12.60
CA ILE A 328 -14.03 -10.38 13.32
C ILE A 328 -13.06 -9.23 13.02
N ILE A 329 -11.78 -9.55 12.80
CA ILE A 329 -10.74 -8.57 12.45
C ILE A 329 -11.07 -7.96 11.08
N LEU A 330 -11.39 -8.80 10.07
CA LEU A 330 -11.76 -8.34 8.74
C LEU A 330 -13.06 -7.51 8.77
N GLN A 331 -14.05 -7.93 9.56
CA GLN A 331 -15.31 -7.20 9.75
C GLN A 331 -15.10 -5.79 10.29
N ILE A 332 -14.10 -5.57 11.14
CA ILE A 332 -13.78 -4.24 11.68
C ILE A 332 -12.91 -3.46 10.69
N LEU A 333 -11.80 -4.04 10.24
CA LEU A 333 -10.81 -3.36 9.41
C LEU A 333 -11.33 -2.93 8.04
N ILE A 334 -12.35 -3.60 7.49
CA ILE A 334 -12.92 -3.18 6.20
C ILE A 334 -13.55 -1.78 6.29
N TRP A 335 -14.04 -1.38 7.46
CA TRP A 335 -14.54 -0.02 7.67
C TRP A 335 -13.42 1.03 7.73
N SER A 336 -12.19 0.62 8.08
CA SER A 336 -11.02 1.50 7.95
C SER A 336 -10.79 1.87 6.49
N MET A 337 -10.91 0.90 5.58
CA MET A 337 -10.84 1.13 4.13
C MET A 337 -11.96 2.03 3.62
N PHE A 338 -13.17 1.94 4.19
CA PHE A 338 -14.24 2.89 3.88
C PHE A 338 -13.82 4.34 4.16
N PHE A 339 -13.20 4.61 5.32
CA PHE A 339 -12.69 5.94 5.64
C PHE A 339 -11.52 6.38 4.76
N THR A 340 -10.64 5.44 4.40
CA THR A 340 -9.55 5.70 3.44
C THR A 340 -10.10 6.10 2.06
N PHE A 341 -11.17 5.44 1.58
CA PHE A 341 -11.81 5.80 0.32
C PHE A 341 -12.44 7.20 0.38
N MET A 342 -13.07 7.54 1.51
CA MET A 342 -13.62 8.87 1.73
C MET A 342 -12.55 9.97 1.75
N ASN A 343 -11.36 9.68 2.29
CA ASN A 343 -10.31 10.68 2.48
C ASN A 343 -9.43 10.87 1.22
N ALA A 344 -9.38 9.88 0.33
CA ALA A 344 -8.53 9.88 -0.87
C ALA A 344 -8.68 11.11 -1.77
N PRO A 345 -9.89 11.62 -2.10
CA PRO A 345 -10.07 12.84 -2.89
C PRO A 345 -9.44 14.08 -2.25
N PHE A 346 -9.54 14.20 -0.93
CA PHE A 346 -9.07 15.36 -0.18
C PHE A 346 -7.56 15.35 -0.02
N VAL A 347 -6.98 14.19 0.30
CA VAL A 347 -5.52 14.02 0.33
C VAL A 347 -4.94 14.42 -1.02
N LYS A 348 -5.52 13.91 -2.12
CA LYS A 348 -5.04 14.22 -3.47
C LYS A 348 -5.23 15.67 -3.88
N LEU A 349 -6.34 16.28 -3.48
CA LEU A 349 -6.58 17.71 -3.61
C LEU A 349 -5.47 18.50 -2.93
N PHE A 350 -5.21 18.28 -1.63
CA PHE A 350 -4.22 19.06 -0.89
C PHE A 350 -2.81 18.91 -1.43
N GLU A 351 -2.43 17.71 -1.87
CA GLU A 351 -1.17 17.51 -2.59
C GLU A 351 -1.12 18.32 -3.89
N SER A 352 -2.21 18.38 -4.66
CA SER A 352 -2.24 19.10 -5.94
C SER A 352 -2.15 20.62 -5.81
N ILE A 353 -2.47 21.18 -4.63
CA ILE A 353 -2.45 22.62 -4.35
C ILE A 353 -1.32 23.04 -3.40
N ASN A 354 -0.26 22.23 -3.31
CA ASN A 354 0.94 22.47 -2.48
C ASN A 354 0.66 22.56 -0.96
N MET A 355 -0.38 21.89 -0.48
CA MET A 355 -0.74 21.79 0.93
C MET A 355 -0.33 20.44 1.55
N GLN A 356 0.68 19.76 1.01
CA GLN A 356 1.19 18.49 1.54
C GLN A 356 1.62 18.55 3.01
N VAL A 357 2.05 19.72 3.51
CA VAL A 357 2.38 19.92 4.93
C VAL A 357 1.15 19.78 5.83
N LEU A 358 -0.04 20.16 5.36
CA LEU A 358 -1.29 19.96 6.10
C LEU A 358 -1.58 18.45 6.25
N VAL A 359 -1.48 17.71 5.14
CA VAL A 359 -1.67 16.24 5.13
C VAL A 359 -0.65 15.58 6.07
N MET A 360 0.62 15.95 5.97
CA MET A 360 1.69 15.46 6.85
C MET A 360 1.37 15.69 8.34
N LYS A 361 0.89 16.87 8.72
CA LYS A 361 0.51 17.17 10.12
C LYS A 361 -0.65 16.30 10.58
N ILE A 362 -1.70 16.16 9.76
CA ILE A 362 -2.87 15.32 10.09
C ILE A 362 -2.45 13.86 10.25
N THR A 363 -1.68 13.32 9.31
CA THR A 363 -1.18 11.95 9.36
C THR A 363 -0.25 11.74 10.55
N GLY A 364 0.66 12.67 10.86
CA GLY A 364 1.56 12.58 12.01
C GLY A 364 0.82 12.54 13.34
N ILE A 365 -0.18 13.42 13.54
CA ILE A 365 -1.04 13.40 14.73
C ILE A 365 -1.81 12.07 14.81
N SER A 366 -2.33 11.59 13.69
CA SER A 366 -3.12 10.35 13.62
C SER A 366 -2.25 9.12 13.91
N ALA A 367 -1.00 9.08 13.44
CA ALA A 367 -0.05 8.03 13.78
C ALA A 367 0.26 7.99 15.29
N LEU A 368 0.43 9.16 15.93
CA LEU A 368 0.59 9.22 17.39
C LEU A 368 -0.65 8.70 18.11
N ILE A 369 -1.85 9.10 17.67
CA ILE A 369 -3.11 8.59 18.22
C ILE A 369 -3.21 7.08 18.05
N ASN A 370 -2.82 6.54 16.90
CA ASN A 370 -2.82 5.09 16.64
C ASN A 370 -1.92 4.33 17.63
N VAL A 371 -0.67 4.78 17.83
CA VAL A 371 0.25 4.19 18.81
C VAL A 371 -0.34 4.22 20.22
N ILE A 372 -0.94 5.35 20.62
CA ILE A 372 -1.58 5.51 21.94
C ILE A 372 -2.77 4.56 22.08
N LEU A 373 -3.66 4.53 21.08
CA LEU A 373 -4.82 3.64 21.08
C LEU A 373 -4.41 2.17 21.14
N ASN A 374 -3.41 1.77 20.36
CA ASN A 374 -2.86 0.42 20.40
C ASN A 374 -2.33 0.05 21.78
N TYR A 375 -1.60 0.96 22.43
CA TYR A 375 -1.04 0.74 23.75
C TYR A 375 -2.13 0.42 24.79
N PHE A 376 -3.28 1.10 24.72
CA PHE A 376 -4.38 0.86 25.67
C PHE A 376 -5.33 -0.26 25.23
N LEU A 377 -5.60 -0.42 23.94
CA LEU A 377 -6.60 -1.34 23.43
C LEU A 377 -6.06 -2.76 23.21
N ILE A 378 -4.82 -2.94 22.75
CA ILE A 378 -4.26 -4.28 22.49
C ILE A 378 -4.16 -5.12 23.77
N PRO A 379 -3.67 -4.62 24.92
CA PRO A 379 -3.60 -5.43 26.13
C PRO A 379 -4.97 -5.93 26.58
N LYS A 380 -6.03 -5.13 26.39
CA LYS A 380 -7.39 -5.46 26.83
C LYS A 380 -8.19 -6.28 25.81
N TYR A 381 -8.05 -5.99 24.52
CA TYR A 381 -8.90 -6.54 23.45
C TYR A 381 -8.12 -7.29 22.36
N SER A 382 -6.81 -7.49 22.52
CA SER A 382 -5.95 -8.20 21.56
C SER A 382 -6.09 -7.62 20.14
N MET A 383 -6.20 -8.48 19.12
CA MET A 383 -6.33 -8.13 17.70
C MET A 383 -7.56 -7.27 17.39
N ILE A 384 -8.64 -7.44 18.15
CA ILE A 384 -9.84 -6.58 18.04
C ILE A 384 -9.47 -5.15 18.45
N GLY A 385 -8.67 -5.01 19.51
CA GLY A 385 -8.14 -3.72 19.96
C GLY A 385 -7.31 -3.01 18.90
N ALA A 386 -6.39 -3.74 18.24
CA ALA A 386 -5.61 -3.21 17.12
C ALA A 386 -6.52 -2.76 15.95
N SER A 387 -7.50 -3.59 15.60
CA SER A 387 -8.45 -3.29 14.52
C SER A 387 -9.27 -2.02 14.79
N ILE A 388 -9.73 -1.85 16.04
CA ILE A 388 -10.46 -0.66 16.48
C ILE A 388 -9.56 0.57 16.49
N ALA A 389 -8.31 0.45 16.97
CA ALA A 389 -7.34 1.54 16.95
C ALA A 389 -7.13 2.07 15.53
N THR A 390 -6.95 1.17 14.57
CA THR A 390 -6.77 1.50 13.14
C THR A 390 -8.03 2.11 12.53
N LEU A 391 -9.21 1.56 12.83
CA LEU A 391 -10.49 2.12 12.39
C LEU A 391 -10.72 3.56 12.89
N ILE A 392 -10.50 3.80 14.18
CA ILE A 392 -10.62 5.14 14.79
C ILE A 392 -9.62 6.09 14.15
N THR A 393 -8.39 5.63 13.90
CA THR A 393 -7.35 6.47 13.31
C THR A 393 -7.72 6.89 11.88
N GLU A 394 -8.14 5.96 11.03
CA GLU A 394 -8.59 6.26 9.67
C GLU A 394 -9.80 7.20 9.66
N ALA A 395 -10.74 7.01 10.60
CA ALA A 395 -11.87 7.92 10.77
C ALA A 395 -11.42 9.35 11.12
N ILE A 396 -10.47 9.51 12.06
CA ILE A 396 -9.92 10.81 12.44
C ILE A 396 -9.25 11.49 11.24
N VAL A 397 -8.39 10.77 10.51
CA VAL A 397 -7.74 11.30 9.29
C VAL A 397 -8.80 11.77 8.30
N SER A 398 -9.78 10.91 8.02
CA SER A 398 -10.83 11.16 7.04
C SER A 398 -11.67 12.38 7.38
N ILE A 399 -12.12 12.47 8.63
CA ILE A 399 -12.90 13.61 9.12
C ILE A 399 -12.05 14.88 9.08
N ALA A 400 -10.79 14.84 9.50
CA ALA A 400 -9.92 16.01 9.53
C ALA A 400 -9.65 16.58 8.12
N VAL A 401 -9.33 15.75 7.13
CA VAL A 401 -9.08 16.23 5.76
C VAL A 401 -10.37 16.71 5.09
N MET A 402 -11.50 16.03 5.32
CA MET A 402 -12.80 16.45 4.79
C MET A 402 -13.24 17.79 5.39
N TYR A 403 -13.05 17.98 6.70
CA TYR A 403 -13.30 19.25 7.38
C TYR A 403 -12.44 20.37 6.80
N MET A 404 -11.16 20.13 6.53
CA MET A 404 -10.30 21.10 5.86
C MET A 404 -10.81 21.38 4.44
N GLY A 405 -11.30 20.38 3.72
CA GLY A 405 -11.89 20.54 2.38
C GLY A 405 -13.12 21.47 2.40
N LEU A 406 -13.99 21.31 3.39
CA LEU A 406 -15.13 22.21 3.65
C LEU A 406 -14.64 23.63 4.00
N ARG A 407 -13.71 23.74 4.96
CA ARG A 407 -13.18 25.03 5.45
C ARG A 407 -12.51 25.83 4.34
N PHE A 408 -11.76 25.17 3.48
CA PHE A 408 -11.12 25.78 2.31
C PHE A 408 -12.05 25.82 1.09
N GLY A 409 -13.35 25.53 1.23
CA GLY A 409 -14.38 25.62 0.20
C GLY A 409 -14.04 24.89 -1.10
N TYR A 410 -13.39 23.74 -1.00
CA TYR A 410 -13.13 22.81 -2.10
C TYR A 410 -14.10 21.62 -2.09
N PHE A 411 -15.02 21.60 -1.13
CA PHE A 411 -16.05 20.57 -0.98
C PHE A 411 -17.32 21.21 -0.44
N ASN A 412 -18.46 20.83 -1.00
CA ASN A 412 -19.76 21.34 -0.58
C ASN A 412 -20.66 20.15 -0.20
N ALA A 413 -21.07 20.09 1.07
CA ALA A 413 -22.06 19.12 1.55
C ALA A 413 -23.49 19.59 1.24
N ASP A 414 -23.78 19.77 -0.05
CA ASP A 414 -25.08 20.24 -0.54
C ASP A 414 -26.20 19.18 -0.36
N LYS A 415 -27.44 19.60 -0.59
CA LYS A 415 -28.61 18.72 -0.41
C LYS A 415 -28.56 17.52 -1.37
N ILE A 416 -28.01 17.70 -2.57
CA ILE A 416 -27.91 16.65 -3.60
C ILE A 416 -26.96 15.56 -3.12
N LEU A 417 -25.78 15.92 -2.62
CA LEU A 417 -24.81 14.97 -2.07
C LEU A 417 -25.43 14.15 -0.93
N ARG A 418 -26.11 14.82 0.02
CA ARG A 418 -26.77 14.12 1.14
C ARG A 418 -27.83 13.13 0.66
N LEU A 419 -28.66 13.51 -0.31
CA LEU A 419 -29.65 12.61 -0.89
C LEU A 419 -29.01 11.41 -1.58
N LYS A 420 -27.92 11.62 -2.33
CA LYS A 420 -27.18 10.51 -2.97
C LYS A 420 -26.55 9.58 -1.94
N ILE A 421 -26.04 10.09 -0.81
CA ILE A 421 -25.53 9.28 0.30
C ILE A 421 -26.65 8.42 0.91
N ILE A 422 -27.84 9.00 1.16
CA ILE A 422 -28.99 8.25 1.68
C ILE A 422 -29.38 7.12 0.72
N LYS A 423 -29.38 7.37 -0.60
CA LYS A 423 -29.65 6.34 -1.61
C LYS A 423 -28.61 5.21 -1.59
N ILE A 424 -27.33 5.52 -1.42
CA ILE A 424 -26.27 4.52 -1.24
C ILE A 424 -26.53 3.67 0.00
N ILE A 425 -26.79 4.30 1.13
CA ILE A 425 -27.06 3.59 2.39
C ILE A 425 -28.28 2.67 2.23
N ALA A 426 -29.38 3.17 1.66
CA ALA A 426 -30.58 2.37 1.38
C ALA A 426 -30.28 1.19 0.44
N GLY A 427 -29.52 1.41 -0.62
CA GLY A 427 -29.07 0.36 -1.55
C GLY A 427 -28.19 -0.70 -0.88
N CYS A 428 -27.27 -0.30 0.01
CA CYS A 428 -26.42 -1.23 0.73
C CYS A 428 -27.17 -2.02 1.81
N LEU A 429 -28.12 -1.39 2.52
CA LEU A 429 -28.96 -2.07 3.50
C LEU A 429 -29.84 -3.13 2.85
N THR A 430 -30.49 -2.78 1.73
CA THR A 430 -31.32 -3.72 0.97
C THR A 430 -30.50 -4.85 0.34
N MET A 431 -29.34 -4.54 -0.25
CA MET A 431 -28.38 -5.55 -0.71
C MET A 431 -27.97 -6.49 0.44
N GLY A 432 -27.62 -5.94 1.60
CA GLY A 432 -27.23 -6.72 2.78
C GLY A 432 -28.32 -7.63 3.30
N LEU A 433 -29.58 -7.17 3.32
CA LEU A 433 -30.73 -8.01 3.68
C LEU A 433 -30.89 -9.18 2.72
N ILE A 434 -30.81 -8.95 1.40
CA ILE A 434 -30.94 -10.01 0.39
C ILE A 434 -29.84 -11.06 0.55
N LEU A 435 -28.62 -10.64 0.91
CA LEU A 435 -27.51 -11.57 1.11
C LEU A 435 -27.73 -12.55 2.25
N VAL A 436 -28.33 -12.11 3.35
CA VAL A 436 -28.64 -12.98 4.49
C VAL A 436 -29.59 -14.11 4.07
N TYR A 437 -30.48 -13.88 3.10
CA TYR A 437 -31.40 -14.89 2.58
C TYR A 437 -30.81 -15.81 1.51
N LEU A 438 -29.73 -15.40 0.83
CA LEU A 438 -29.13 -16.13 -0.31
C LEU A 438 -27.86 -16.90 0.05
N ASP A 439 -27.72 -17.28 1.33
CA ASP A 439 -26.50 -17.89 1.86
C ASP A 439 -26.18 -19.25 1.19
N SER A 440 -27.10 -19.92 0.51
CA SER A 440 -26.82 -21.19 -0.17
C SER A 440 -25.95 -21.09 -1.43
N LEU A 441 -25.72 -19.89 -1.99
CA LEU A 441 -24.94 -19.72 -3.21
C LEU A 441 -23.42 -19.77 -2.97
N ASN A 442 -22.66 -20.09 -4.02
CA ASN A 442 -21.19 -20.00 -3.96
C ASN A 442 -20.74 -18.54 -3.79
N LEU A 443 -19.56 -18.33 -3.18
CA LEU A 443 -19.08 -16.99 -2.83
C LEU A 443 -18.97 -16.06 -4.05
N ILE A 444 -18.51 -16.59 -5.20
CA ILE A 444 -18.32 -15.79 -6.42
C ILE A 444 -19.65 -15.32 -6.99
N ALA A 445 -20.63 -16.22 -7.16
CA ALA A 445 -21.95 -15.85 -7.65
C ALA A 445 -22.62 -14.88 -6.68
N LEU A 446 -22.42 -15.06 -5.38
CA LEU A 446 -22.98 -14.17 -4.36
C LEU A 446 -22.36 -12.77 -4.46
N ILE A 447 -21.04 -12.63 -4.65
CA ILE A 447 -20.38 -11.33 -4.91
C ILE A 447 -20.88 -10.69 -6.20
N MET A 448 -21.00 -11.44 -7.29
CA MET A 448 -21.53 -10.93 -8.57
C MET A 448 -22.97 -10.45 -8.41
N LEU A 449 -23.78 -11.23 -7.69
CA LEU A 449 -25.17 -10.90 -7.40
C LEU A 449 -25.29 -9.66 -6.50
N CYS A 450 -24.39 -9.46 -5.51
CA CYS A 450 -24.31 -8.23 -4.72
C CYS A 450 -24.17 -7.01 -5.63
N MET A 451 -23.18 -7.06 -6.51
CA MET A 451 -22.86 -5.94 -7.40
C MET A 451 -24.04 -5.66 -8.33
N PHE A 452 -24.64 -6.72 -8.88
CA PHE A 452 -25.81 -6.59 -9.74
C PHE A 452 -27.01 -5.97 -9.00
N ILE A 453 -27.40 -6.53 -7.85
CA ILE A 453 -28.51 -6.05 -7.03
C ILE A 453 -28.30 -4.59 -6.62
N TYR A 454 -27.11 -4.25 -6.15
CA TYR A 454 -26.78 -2.89 -5.72
C TYR A 454 -26.90 -1.88 -6.88
N ILE A 455 -26.35 -2.20 -8.05
CA ILE A 455 -26.44 -1.34 -9.24
C ILE A 455 -27.92 -1.16 -9.67
N VAL A 456 -28.69 -2.25 -9.68
CA VAL A 456 -30.12 -2.23 -10.03
C VAL A 456 -30.91 -1.37 -9.04
N LEU A 457 -30.66 -1.52 -7.74
CA LEU A 457 -31.32 -0.71 -6.70
C LEU A 457 -30.98 0.77 -6.86
N LEU A 458 -29.72 1.11 -7.12
CA LEU A 458 -29.32 2.50 -7.37
C LEU A 458 -29.97 3.08 -8.63
N TYR A 459 -30.13 2.27 -9.67
CA TYR A 459 -30.89 2.66 -10.86
C TYR A 459 -32.34 3.01 -10.51
N PHE A 460 -33.04 2.15 -9.75
CA PHE A 460 -34.41 2.40 -9.31
C PHE A 460 -34.54 3.57 -8.32
N LEU A 461 -33.53 3.81 -7.49
CA LEU A 461 -33.47 4.97 -6.60
C LEU A 461 -33.16 6.28 -7.36
N ASN A 462 -33.09 6.27 -8.69
CA ASN A 462 -32.71 7.42 -9.52
C ASN A 462 -31.40 8.05 -9.04
N PHE A 463 -30.39 7.22 -8.77
CA PHE A 463 -29.08 7.69 -8.34
C PHE A 463 -28.29 8.33 -9.50
N PHE A 464 -28.33 7.69 -10.67
CA PHE A 464 -27.61 8.13 -11.87
C PHE A 464 -28.40 9.22 -12.59
N GLU A 465 -27.81 10.40 -12.73
CA GLU A 465 -28.39 11.48 -13.53
C GLU A 465 -28.19 11.21 -15.03
N LYS A 466 -28.97 11.88 -15.90
CA LYS A 466 -28.83 11.73 -17.35
C LYS A 466 -27.40 12.07 -17.82
N ASP A 467 -26.78 13.07 -17.19
CA ASP A 467 -25.40 13.48 -17.48
C ASP A 467 -24.38 12.43 -17.04
N ASP A 468 -24.63 11.72 -15.93
CA ASP A 468 -23.78 10.62 -15.48
C ASP A 468 -23.83 9.44 -16.48
N ILE A 469 -25.02 9.13 -17.00
CA ILE A 469 -25.23 8.08 -18.01
C ILE A 469 -24.59 8.47 -19.35
N LEU A 470 -24.69 9.74 -19.75
CA LEU A 470 -24.06 10.27 -20.97
C LEU A 470 -22.53 10.25 -20.86
N LEU A 471 -21.99 10.60 -19.70
CA LEU A 471 -20.55 10.52 -19.42
C LEU A 471 -20.05 9.08 -19.40
N PHE A 472 -20.84 8.14 -18.87
CA PHE A 472 -20.51 6.71 -18.97
C PHE A 472 -20.54 6.24 -20.42
N LYS A 473 -21.55 6.63 -21.20
CA LYS A 473 -21.63 6.32 -22.65
C LYS A 473 -20.49 6.94 -23.45
N SER A 474 -19.99 8.14 -23.09
CA SER A 474 -18.84 8.75 -23.77
C SER A 474 -17.52 8.04 -23.49
N ILE A 475 -17.39 7.35 -22.34
CA ILE A 475 -16.20 6.51 -22.05
C ILE A 475 -16.17 5.26 -22.94
N PHE A 476 -17.33 4.70 -23.30
CA PHE A 476 -17.44 3.52 -24.16
C PHE A 476 -17.62 3.83 -25.65
N LYS A 477 -17.99 5.06 -26.01
CA LYS A 477 -17.87 5.55 -27.38
C LYS A 477 -16.39 5.75 -27.65
N LYS A 478 -15.78 4.83 -28.42
CA LYS A 478 -14.52 5.09 -29.10
C LYS A 478 -14.59 6.50 -29.69
N GLU A 479 -13.60 7.33 -29.36
CA GLU A 479 -13.29 8.48 -30.20
C GLU A 479 -12.97 7.92 -31.59
N ASP A 480 -13.98 7.91 -32.45
CA ASP A 480 -13.76 7.83 -33.88
C ASP A 480 -12.96 9.08 -34.23
N ASN A 481 -11.65 8.90 -34.34
CA ASN A 481 -10.73 9.84 -34.95
C ASN A 481 -11.21 10.14 -36.37
N ASN A 482 -12.08 11.13 -36.51
CA ASN A 482 -12.30 11.86 -37.74
C ASN A 482 -12.01 13.33 -37.47
N VAL A 483 -10.72 13.64 -37.34
CA VAL A 483 -10.22 14.93 -37.81
C VAL A 483 -10.00 14.76 -39.31
N THR A 484 -11.05 14.99 -40.08
CA THR A 484 -10.98 15.20 -41.53
C THR A 484 -11.12 16.70 -41.78
N GLY A 485 -10.13 17.29 -42.46
CA GLY A 485 -10.19 18.64 -43.03
C GLY A 485 -9.21 19.61 -42.40
#